data_AF-K9QVU7-F1
#
_entry.id   AF-K9QVU7-F1
#
_cell.length_a   1.000
_cell.length_b   1.000
_cell.length_c   1.000
_cell.angle_alpha   90.00
_cell.angle_beta   90.00
_cell.angle_gamma   90.00
#
_symmetry.space_group_name_H-M   'P 1'
#
loop_
_entity.id
_entity.type
_entity.pdbx_description
1 polymer ?
#
loop_
_entity_poly.entity_id
_entity_poly.type
_entity_poly.pdbx_seq_one_letter_code
_entity_poly.pdbx_strand_id
1 'polypeptide(L)'
;MSKIAERTGIIWTPDDTLDLLSVDVDGNCSEAEFQGMLAINQAGRDWLTGKIDTVEYLDKLEFYGVPNPFEIVDEFADHVEFVISHG
;
A
#
# COMPACT_ATOMS: atom_id res chain seq x y z
N MET A 1 13.57 14.93 -9.51
CA MET A 1 14.38 13.70 -9.35
C MET A 1 13.96 13.04 -8.07
N SER A 2 13.44 11.80 -8.14
CA SER A 2 12.89 11.10 -6.99
C SER A 2 14.00 10.61 -6.06
N LYS A 3 13.93 11.00 -4.78
CA LYS A 3 14.92 10.68 -3.72
C LYS A 3 14.66 9.35 -3.02
N ILE A 4 13.64 8.61 -3.45
CA ILE A 4 13.03 7.47 -2.74
C ILE A 4 14.01 6.30 -2.52
N ALA A 5 15.15 6.25 -3.22
CA ALA A 5 16.05 5.09 -3.19
C ALA A 5 17.56 5.41 -3.17
N GLU A 6 18.00 6.55 -2.63
CA GLU A 6 19.45 6.76 -2.43
C GLU A 6 19.95 5.93 -1.22
N ARG A 7 20.99 5.12 -1.44
CA ARG A 7 21.70 4.36 -0.38
C ARG A 7 22.53 5.29 0.49
N THR A 8 21.87 6.10 1.31
CA THR A 8 22.51 7.05 2.24
C THR A 8 22.68 6.48 3.65
N GLY A 9 22.09 5.31 3.94
CA GLY A 9 22.01 4.76 5.30
C GLY A 9 20.97 5.46 6.19
N ILE A 10 20.22 6.43 5.63
CA ILE A 10 19.10 7.11 6.27
C ILE A 10 17.83 6.57 5.62
N ILE A 11 16.87 6.12 6.43
CA ILE A 11 15.54 5.77 5.91
C ILE A 11 14.94 7.06 5.35
N TRP A 12 14.76 7.10 4.05
CA TRP A 12 14.05 8.20 3.41
C TRP A 12 12.60 8.15 3.88
N THR A 13 12.11 9.25 4.44
CA THR A 13 10.72 9.46 4.80
C THR A 13 10.20 10.66 4.01
N PRO A 14 9.02 10.58 3.38
CA PRO A 14 8.44 11.75 2.74
C PRO A 14 8.07 12.81 3.77
N ASP A 15 7.97 14.05 3.30
CA ASP A 15 7.51 15.17 4.13
C ASP A 15 6.00 15.06 4.46
N ASP A 16 5.22 14.45 3.56
CA ASP A 16 3.81 14.10 3.76
C ASP A 16 3.66 12.58 3.86
N THR A 17 3.09 12.08 4.95
CA THR A 17 2.85 10.63 5.14
C THR A 17 1.89 10.06 4.11
N LEU A 18 1.05 10.88 3.48
CA LEU A 18 0.20 10.46 2.38
C LEU A 18 1.00 10.02 1.15
N ASP A 19 2.21 10.55 0.95
CA ASP A 19 3.06 10.15 -0.18
C ASP A 19 3.50 8.67 -0.08
N LEU A 20 3.44 8.07 1.12
CA LEU A 20 3.67 6.63 1.31
C LEU A 20 2.49 5.78 0.83
N LEU A 21 1.28 6.34 0.83
CA LEU A 21 0.03 5.63 0.55
C LEU A 21 -0.55 5.98 -0.82
N SER A 22 -0.01 7.02 -1.45
CA SER A 22 -0.55 7.55 -2.70
C SER A 22 -0.31 6.58 -3.84
N VAL A 23 -1.39 6.25 -4.56
CA VAL A 23 -1.35 5.50 -5.81
C VAL A 23 -1.52 6.46 -6.98
N ASP A 24 -0.91 6.12 -8.12
CA ASP A 24 -1.05 6.83 -9.39
C ASP A 24 -1.34 5.82 -10.51
N VAL A 25 -1.99 6.25 -11.59
CA VAL A 25 -2.32 5.44 -12.76
C VAL A 25 -1.73 6.07 -14.01
N ASP A 26 -1.49 5.24 -15.03
CA ASP A 26 -1.00 5.76 -16.30
C ASP A 26 -2.07 6.55 -17.06
N GLY A 27 -1.63 7.33 -18.05
CA GLY A 27 -2.51 8.18 -18.85
C GLY A 27 -3.48 7.43 -19.78
N ASN A 28 -3.45 6.09 -19.81
CA ASN A 28 -4.32 5.25 -20.61
C ASN A 28 -5.22 4.35 -19.74
N CYS A 29 -5.35 4.66 -18.45
CA CYS A 29 -6.26 3.96 -17.56
C CYS A 29 -7.73 4.13 -17.97
N SER A 30 -8.54 3.14 -17.64
CA SER A 30 -9.98 3.22 -17.72
C SER A 30 -10.54 4.16 -16.65
N GLU A 31 -11.74 4.69 -16.88
CA GLU A 31 -12.45 5.49 -15.89
C GLU A 31 -12.63 4.74 -14.56
N ALA A 32 -12.86 3.43 -14.60
CA ALA A 32 -13.01 2.61 -13.40
C ALA A 32 -11.71 2.57 -12.57
N GLU A 33 -10.56 2.43 -13.22
CA GLU A 33 -9.25 2.46 -12.57
C GLU A 33 -8.97 3.84 -11.98
N PHE A 34 -9.28 4.91 -12.72
CA PHE A 34 -9.12 6.28 -12.25
C PHE A 34 -9.98 6.56 -11.00
N GLN A 35 -11.26 6.16 -11.01
CA GLN A 35 -12.15 6.30 -9.85
C GLN A 35 -11.70 5.46 -8.65
N GLY A 36 -11.23 4.22 -8.90
CA GLY A 36 -10.66 3.37 -7.86
C GLY A 36 -9.45 4.02 -7.20
N MET A 37 -8.58 4.63 -8.00
CA MET A 37 -7.40 5.34 -7.51
C MET A 37 -7.75 6.55 -6.64
N LEU A 38 -8.72 7.37 -7.05
CA LEU A 38 -9.23 8.48 -6.24
C LEU A 38 -9.77 7.98 -4.89
N ALA A 39 -10.52 6.86 -4.91
CA ALA A 39 -11.08 6.28 -3.71
C ALA A 39 -10.01 5.72 -2.76
N ILE A 40 -8.98 5.05 -3.28
CA ILE A 40 -7.83 4.57 -2.49
C ILE A 40 -7.09 5.74 -1.84
N ASN A 41 -6.79 6.79 -2.60
CA ASN A 41 -6.09 7.97 -2.08
C ASN A 41 -6.91 8.69 -1.00
N GLN A 42 -8.24 8.77 -1.16
CA GLN A 42 -9.11 9.31 -0.13
C GLN A 42 -9.16 8.42 1.11
N ALA A 43 -9.20 7.09 0.94
CA ALA A 43 -9.16 6.14 2.05
C ALA A 43 -7.86 6.27 2.86
N GLY A 44 -6.71 6.45 2.17
CA GLY A 44 -5.43 6.71 2.83
C GLY A 44 -5.44 7.99 3.67
N ARG A 45 -6.02 9.08 3.15
CA ARG A 45 -6.21 10.34 3.92
C ARG A 45 -7.11 10.14 5.12
N ASP A 46 -8.24 9.47 4.93
CA ASP A 46 -9.22 9.22 6.00
C ASP A 46 -8.60 8.35 7.11
N TRP A 47 -7.78 7.36 6.75
CA TRP A 47 -7.07 6.52 7.72
C TRP A 47 -5.98 7.30 8.47
N LEU A 48 -5.14 8.07 7.76
CA LEU A 48 -4.09 8.89 8.39
C LEU A 48 -4.65 9.96 9.33
N THR A 49 -5.87 10.43 9.08
CA THR A 49 -6.56 11.42 9.93
C THR A 49 -7.43 10.78 11.01
N GLY A 50 -7.49 9.44 11.08
CA GLY A 50 -8.25 8.68 12.08
C GLY A 50 -9.77 8.70 11.87
N LYS A 51 -10.24 9.04 10.67
CA LYS A 51 -11.66 9.04 10.30
C LYS A 51 -12.19 7.62 10.05
N ILE A 52 -11.33 6.73 9.56
CA ILE A 52 -11.60 5.29 9.42
C ILE A 52 -10.52 4.51 10.17
N ASP A 53 -10.86 3.33 10.66
CA ASP A 53 -9.88 2.44 11.30
C ASP A 53 -9.11 1.59 10.27
N THR A 54 -8.13 0.84 10.75
CA THR A 54 -7.29 0.00 9.89
C THR A 54 -8.09 -1.10 9.19
N VAL A 55 -9.11 -1.67 9.82
CA VAL A 55 -9.91 -2.74 9.19
C VAL A 55 -10.70 -2.16 8.02
N GLU A 56 -11.39 -1.04 8.25
CA GLU A 56 -12.15 -0.37 7.18
C GLU A 56 -11.23 0.13 6.05
N TYR A 57 -10.02 0.60 6.37
CA TYR A 57 -9.04 0.98 5.35
C TYR A 57 -8.64 -0.21 4.48
N LEU A 58 -8.34 -1.36 5.09
CA LEU A 58 -7.94 -2.58 4.37
C LEU A 58 -9.07 -3.16 3.52
N ASP A 59 -10.31 -3.15 4.02
CA ASP A 59 -11.48 -3.58 3.24
C ASP A 59 -11.67 -2.71 1.98
N LYS A 60 -11.42 -1.40 2.08
CA LYS A 60 -11.48 -0.50 0.92
C LYS A 60 -10.35 -0.79 -0.08
N LEU A 61 -9.14 -1.10 0.39
CA LEU A 61 -8.04 -1.49 -0.50
C LEU A 61 -8.37 -2.77 -1.27
N GLU A 62 -8.87 -3.79 -0.57
CA GLU A 62 -9.22 -5.08 -1.17
C GLU A 62 -10.36 -4.95 -2.20
N PHE A 63 -11.38 -4.13 -1.89
CA PHE A 63 -12.46 -3.82 -2.83
C PHE A 63 -11.95 -3.26 -4.17
N TYR A 64 -10.87 -2.48 -4.15
CA TYR A 64 -10.22 -1.92 -5.34
C TYR A 64 -9.06 -2.78 -5.86
N GLY A 65 -8.92 -4.01 -5.38
CA GLY A 65 -7.95 -4.99 -5.89
C GLY A 65 -6.54 -4.86 -5.32
N VAL A 66 -6.35 -4.10 -4.24
CA VAL A 66 -5.08 -4.07 -3.48
C VAL A 66 -5.19 -5.10 -2.35
N PRO A 67 -4.42 -6.20 -2.37
CA PRO A 67 -4.54 -7.26 -1.38
C PRO A 67 -4.25 -6.76 0.04
N ASN A 68 -4.88 -7.39 1.02
CA ASN A 68 -4.64 -7.10 2.43
C ASN A 68 -3.17 -7.44 2.78
N PRO A 69 -2.36 -6.48 3.27
CA PRO A 69 -0.96 -6.74 3.62
C PRO A 69 -0.78 -7.83 4.67
N PHE A 70 -1.75 -8.06 5.55
CA PHE A 70 -1.67 -9.13 6.54
C PHE A 70 -1.72 -10.52 5.90
N GLU A 71 -2.45 -10.69 4.79
CA GLU A 71 -2.48 -11.96 4.05
C GLU A 71 -1.12 -12.23 3.38
N ILE A 72 -0.46 -11.18 2.88
CA ILE A 72 0.88 -11.28 2.28
C ILE A 72 1.94 -11.67 3.32
N VAL A 73 1.81 -11.16 4.56
CA VAL A 73 2.74 -11.49 5.65
C VAL A 73 2.61 -12.97 6.04
N ASP A 74 1.39 -13.49 6.07
CA ASP A 74 1.15 -14.91 6.35
C ASP A 74 1.72 -15.80 5.23
N GLU A 75 1.48 -15.46 3.96
CA GLU A 75 2.09 -16.18 2.82
C GLU A 75 3.63 -16.16 2.86
N PHE A 76 4.22 -15.01 3.22
CA PHE A 76 5.66 -14.89 3.38
C PHE A 76 6.18 -15.75 4.54
N ALA A 77 5.49 -15.74 5.68
CA ALA A 77 5.86 -16.54 6.84
C ALA A 77 5.82 -18.04 6.52
N ASP A 78 4.74 -18.50 5.88
CA ASP A 78 4.57 -19.88 5.43
C ASP A 78 5.68 -20.30 4.46
N HIS A 79 6.03 -19.42 3.52
CA HIS A 79 7.11 -19.66 2.57
C HIS A 79 8.48 -19.79 3.27
N VAL A 80 8.77 -18.90 4.23
CA VAL A 80 10.02 -18.95 5.00
C VAL A 80 10.10 -20.23 5.83
N GLU A 81 9.01 -20.64 6.49
CA GLU A 81 8.96 -21.89 7.26
C GLU A 81 9.16 -23.12 6.37
N PHE A 82 8.54 -23.14 5.17
CA PHE A 82 8.77 -24.19 4.18
C PHE A 82 10.25 -24.30 3.78
N VAL A 83 10.90 -23.17 3.48
CA VAL A 83 12.31 -23.14 3.10
C VAL A 83 13.22 -23.59 4.25
N ILE A 84 12.95 -23.15 5.48
CA ILE A 84 13.75 -23.54 6.66
C ILE A 84 13.59 -25.03 6.98
N SER A 85 12.37 -25.58 6.85
CA SER A 85 12.09 -26.98 7.17
C SER A 85 12.64 -28.00 6.15
N HIS A 86 13.00 -27.54 4.95
CA HIS A 86 13.53 -28.38 3.86
C HIS A 86 14.97 -28.01 3.45
N GLY A 87 15.62 -27.11 4.20
CA GLY A 87 17.01 -26.65 4.00
C GLY A 87 18.03 -27.36 4.86
#